data_AF-A0A7R7T4E2-F1
#
_entry.id   AF-A0A7R7T4E2-F1
#
_cell.length_a   1.000
_cell.length_b   1.000
_cell.length_c   1.000
_cell.angle_alpha   90.00
_cell.angle_beta   90.00
_cell.angle_gamma   90.00
#
_symmetry.space_group_name_H-M   'P 1'
#
loop_
_entity.id
_entity.type
_entity.pdbx_description
1 polymer ?
#
loop_
_entity_poly.entity_id
_entity_poly.type
_entity_poly.pdbx_seq_one_letter_code
_entity_poly.pdbx_strand_id
1 'polypeptide(L)' 'MEHTRRRILIGLLLLLALLVGADFFVEHHASFWIEGTPGFASWFGLSSAAAAVAVAWGWGKLMRRPGERADD' A
#
# COMPACT_ATOMS: atom_id res chain seq x y z
N MET A 1 -4.78 22.05 -8.46
CA MET A 1 -5.14 20.62 -8.44
C MET A 1 -3.97 19.73 -8.01
N GLU A 2 -2.80 19.82 -8.64
CA GLU A 2 -1.66 18.91 -8.39
C GLU A 2 -1.04 19.05 -6.99
N HIS A 3 -0.88 20.28 -6.50
CA HIS A 3 -0.38 20.55 -5.15
C HIS A 3 -1.29 20.00 -4.06
N THR A 4 -2.61 20.07 -4.25
CA THR A 4 -3.60 19.52 -3.30
C THR A 4 -3.51 18.01 -3.22
N ARG A 5 -3.48 17.33 -4.38
CA ARG A 5 -3.29 15.87 -4.45
C ARG A 5 -2.01 15.44 -3.75
N ARG A 6 -0.89 16.13 -4.02
CA ARG A 6 0.40 15.81 -3.42
C ARG A 6 0.39 15.97 -1.90
N ARG A 7 -0.24 17.04 -1.38
CA ARG A 7 -0.37 17.27 0.07
C ARG A 7 -1.22 16.18 0.74
N ILE A 8 -2.32 15.76 0.11
CA ILE A 8 -3.16 14.68 0.62
C ILE A 8 -2.37 13.37 0.67
N LEU A 9 -1.64 13.02 -0.40
CA LEU A 9 -0.82 11.81 -0.43
C LEU A 9 0.26 11.83 0.65
N ILE A 10 0.94 12.96 0.85
CA ILE A 10 1.92 13.11 1.92
C ILE A 10 1.25 12.95 3.29
N GLY A 11 0.09 13.57 3.51
CA GLY A 11 -0.67 13.43 4.75
C GLY A 11 -1.08 11.98 5.04
N LEU A 12 -1.53 11.24 4.03
CA LEU A 12 -1.87 9.82 4.15
C LEU A 12 -0.65 8.96 4.45
N LEU A 13 0.51 9.24 3.83
CA LEU A 13 1.77 8.55 4.14
C LEU A 13 2.25 8.81 5.57
N LEU A 14 2.11 10.05 6.06
CA LEU A 14 2.44 10.40 7.45
C LEU A 14 1.52 9.71 8.44
N LEU A 15 0.21 9.68 8.17
CA LEU A 15 -0.76 8.96 8.99
C LEU A 15 -0.46 7.47 9.04
N LEU A 16 -0.10 6.87 7.90
CA LEU A 16 0.31 5.47 7.82
C LEU A 16 1.56 5.20 8.67
N ALA A 17 2.59 6.05 8.57
CA ALA A 17 3.80 5.92 9.39
C ALA A 17 3.50 6.02 10.90
N LEU A 18 2.57 6.91 11.29
CA LEU A 18 2.11 7.02 12.68
C LEU A 18 1.38 5.77 13.16
N LEU A 19 0.50 5.19 12.35
CA LEU A 19 -0.19 3.93 12.67
C LEU A 19 0.80 2.78 12.83
N VAL A 20 1.77 2.67 11.91
CA VAL A 20 2.86 1.69 12.01
C VAL A 20 3.62 1.87 13.33
N GLY A 21 3.94 3.10 13.71
CA GLY A 21 4.61 3.39 14.98
C GLY A 21 3.76 3.03 16.20
N ALA A 22 2.46 3.32 16.16
CA ALA A 22 1.52 3.02 17.25
C ALA A 22 1.36 1.51 17.47
N ASP A 23 1.45 0.71 16.40
CA ASP A 23 1.33 -0.75 16.44
C ASP A 23 2.37 -1.42 17.36
N PHE A 24 3.57 -0.82 17.50
CA PHE A 24 4.61 -1.30 18.42
C PHE A 24 4.22 -1.19 19.91
N PHE A 25 3.20 -0.39 20.24
CA PHE A 25 2.71 -0.20 21.61
C PHE A 25 1.45 -1.02 21.90
N VAL A 26 0.95 -1.77 20.91
CA VAL A 26 -0.25 -2.61 21.04
C VAL A 26 0.16 -4.07 21.18
N GLU A 27 -0.36 -4.73 22.21
CA GLU A 27 -0.11 -6.15 22.44
C GLU A 27 -0.92 -6.99 21.44
N HIS A 28 -0.22 -7.75 20.60
CA HIS A 28 -0.83 -8.55 19.54
C HIS A 28 -1.11 -9.98 20.03
N HIS A 29 -2.36 -10.41 19.95
CA HIS A 29 -2.74 -11.81 20.12
C HIS A 29 -2.74 -12.50 18.75
N ALA A 30 -1.58 -13.03 18.38
CA ALA A 30 -1.39 -13.72 17.11
C ALA A 30 -2.19 -15.03 17.07
N SER A 31 -3.09 -15.14 16.09
CA SER A 31 -3.78 -16.39 15.72
C SER A 31 -2.93 -17.23 14.76
N PHE A 32 -2.10 -16.57 13.95
CA PHE A 32 -1.15 -17.19 13.02
C PHE A 32 0.28 -16.73 13.28
N TRP A 33 1.26 -17.59 12.95
CA TRP A 33 2.69 -17.33 13.18
C TRP A 33 3.20 -15.99 12.58
N ILE A 34 2.64 -15.55 11.45
CA ILE A 34 3.06 -14.33 10.74
C ILE A 34 2.54 -13.05 11.45
N GLU A 35 1.41 -13.15 12.17
CA GLU A 35 0.79 -12.03 12.88
C GLU A 35 1.59 -11.58 14.10
N GLY A 36 2.51 -12.42 14.58
CA GLY A 36 3.45 -12.07 15.66
C GLY A 36 4.61 -11.18 15.20
N THR A 37 4.71 -10.84 13.90
CA THR A 37 5.76 -9.94 13.43
C THR A 37 5.48 -8.50 13.86
N PRO A 38 6.49 -7.76 14.38
CA PRO A 38 6.29 -6.37 14.79
C PRO A 38 5.75 -5.53 13.64
N GLY A 39 4.70 -4.77 13.88
CA GLY A 39 4.12 -3.92 12.83
C GLY A 39 3.25 -4.67 11.83
N PHE A 40 2.91 -5.96 12.04
CA PHE A 40 2.26 -6.83 11.03
C PHE A 40 1.06 -6.16 10.37
N ALA A 41 0.07 -5.73 11.17
CA ALA A 41 -1.13 -5.11 10.65
C ALA A 41 -0.84 -3.87 9.79
N SER A 42 0.27 -3.19 10.11
CA SER A 42 0.65 -1.91 9.54
C SER A 42 1.42 -2.03 8.24
N TRP A 43 2.45 -2.89 8.19
CA TRP A 43 3.20 -3.13 6.95
C TRP A 43 2.44 -4.06 6.00
N PHE A 44 1.68 -5.03 6.51
CA PHE A 44 0.92 -5.97 5.69
C PHE A 44 -0.12 -5.25 4.82
N GLY A 45 -0.93 -4.37 5.40
CA GLY A 45 -1.93 -3.60 4.64
C GLY A 45 -1.31 -2.75 3.52
N LEU A 46 -0.19 -2.08 3.81
CA LEU A 46 0.58 -1.32 2.81
C LEU A 46 1.13 -2.24 1.72
N SER A 47 1.77 -3.35 2.09
CA SER A 47 2.36 -4.30 1.17
C SER A 47 1.30 -4.95 0.27
N SER A 48 0.15 -5.32 0.81
CA SER A 48 -0.98 -5.87 0.06
C SER A 48 -1.54 -4.86 -0.95
N ALA A 49 -1.73 -3.60 -0.55
CA ALA A 49 -2.18 -2.55 -1.46
C ALA A 49 -1.18 -2.30 -2.59
N ALA A 50 0.12 -2.21 -2.27
CA ALA A 50 1.18 -2.06 -3.26
C ALA A 50 1.24 -3.27 -4.22
N ALA A 51 1.11 -4.49 -3.69
CA ALA A 51 1.05 -5.70 -4.48
C ALA A 51 -0.16 -5.71 -5.43
N ALA A 52 -1.34 -5.30 -4.96
CA ALA A 52 -2.53 -5.19 -5.79
C ALA A 52 -2.34 -4.21 -6.97
N VAL A 53 -1.76 -3.04 -6.69
CA VAL A 53 -1.41 -2.05 -7.73
C VAL A 53 -0.40 -2.63 -8.73
N ALA A 54 0.63 -3.30 -8.25
CA ALA A 54 1.65 -3.91 -9.10
C ALA A 54 1.08 -5.02 -9.99
N VAL A 55 0.19 -5.86 -9.46
CA VAL A 55 -0.52 -6.91 -10.21
C VAL A 55 -1.41 -6.27 -11.27
N ALA A 56 -2.23 -5.28 -10.92
CA ALA A 56 -3.10 -4.60 -11.87
C ALA A 56 -2.29 -3.92 -13.00
N TRP A 57 -1.20 -3.24 -12.65
CA TRP A 57 -0.30 -2.61 -13.61
C TRP A 57 0.38 -3.63 -14.52
N GLY A 58 0.88 -4.73 -13.95
CA GLY A 58 1.51 -5.82 -14.71
C GLY A 58 0.52 -6.48 -15.67
N TRP A 59 -0.72 -6.66 -15.23
CA TRP A 59 -1.80 -7.21 -16.04
C TRP A 59 -2.14 -6.29 -17.21
N GLY A 60 -2.29 -4.98 -16.95
CA GLY A 60 -2.49 -3.98 -17.99
C GLY A 60 -1.36 -3.99 -19.01
N LYS A 61 -0.10 -4.08 -18.56
CA LYS A 61 1.06 -4.18 -19.46
C LYS A 61 1.06 -5.47 -20.29
N LEU A 62 0.67 -6.60 -19.71
CA LEU A 62 0.59 -7.89 -20.40
C LEU A 62 -0.50 -7.89 -21.48
N MET A 63 -1.64 -7.23 -21.22
CA MET A 63 -2.77 -7.17 -22.13
C MET A 63 -2.65 -6.10 -23.22
N ARG A 64 -1.73 -5.14 -23.08
CA ARG A 64 -1.55 -4.07 -24.07
C ARG A 64 -1.20 -4.63 -25.44
N ARG A 65 -2.03 -4.30 -26.44
CA ARG A 65 -1.75 -4.59 -27.85
C ARG A 65 -0.67 -3.65 -28.40
N PRO A 66 0.17 -4.12 -29.32
CA PRO A 66 1.11 -3.25 -30.03
C PRO A 66 0.35 -2.15 -30.78
N GLY A 67 0.61 -0.89 -30.44
CA GLY A 67 -0.03 0.28 -31.07
C GLY A 67 -1.09 0.99 -30.22
N GLU A 68 -1.46 0.43 -29.06
CA GLU A 68 -2.42 1.06 -28.13
C GLU A 68 -1.74 2.17 -27.32
N ARG A 69 -2.13 3.41 -27.62
CA ARG A 69 -1.73 4.63 -26.90
C ARG A 69 -2.36 4.63 -25.50
N ALA A 70 -1.68 5.21 -24.51
CA ALA A 70 -2.05 5.11 -23.10
C ALA A 70 -2.99 6.24 -22.64
N ASP A 71 -3.51 7.02 -23.59
CA ASP A 71 -4.06 8.36 -23.42
C ASP A 71 -5.58 8.47 -23.68
N ASP A 72 -6.27 7.34 -23.90
CA ASP A 72 -7.74 7.25 -23.99
C ASP A 72 -8.37 6.78 -22.66
#